data_AF-A0AAE8SG39-F1
#
_entry.id   AF-A0AAE8SG39-F1
#
_cell.length_a   1.000
_cell.length_b   1.000
_cell.length_c   1.000
_cell.angle_alpha   90.00
_cell.angle_beta   90.00
_cell.angle_gamma   90.00
#
_symmetry.space_group_name_H-M   'P 1'
#
loop_
_entity.id
_entity.type
_entity.pdbx_description
1 polymer ?
#
loop_
_entity_poly.entity_id
_entity_poly.type
_entity_poly.pdbx_seq_one_letter_code
_entity_poly.pdbx_strand_id
1 'polypeptide(L)'
;MLQTKACYDKPDLIDRIRYVFQAQIRNHSTLWVIFEALYKHAGGQVVIGKWNDRITLDVEKDADAEAFYAFLGSPHGRMTAYLLLNHKEKLGVKTINKVDIFIPNIPWTVTGPSVTDLARNPKISSVLYVTSV
;
A
#
# COMPACT_ATOMS: atom_id res chain seq x y z
N MET A 1 16.10 11.78 -2.40
CA MET A 1 16.59 12.93 -1.60
C MET A 1 15.56 13.49 -0.60
N LEU A 2 14.30 13.02 -0.59
CA LEU A 2 13.28 13.42 0.41
C LEU A 2 13.37 12.64 1.75
N GLN A 3 13.87 11.41 1.73
CA GLN A 3 13.86 10.50 2.90
C GLN A 3 14.86 10.91 3.99
N THR A 4 16.03 11.43 3.63
CA THR A 4 17.08 11.80 4.59
C THR A 4 16.70 13.02 5.43
N LYS A 5 16.06 14.04 4.83
CA LYS A 5 15.66 15.25 5.56
C LYS A 5 14.62 14.96 6.66
N ALA A 6 13.73 13.99 6.45
CA ALA A 6 12.74 13.59 7.44
C ALA A 6 13.35 12.86 8.66
N CYS A 7 14.48 12.16 8.49
CA CYS A 7 15.12 11.38 9.56
C CYS A 7 15.98 12.21 10.52
N TYR A 8 16.52 13.36 10.08
CA TYR A 8 17.48 14.13 10.87
C TYR A 8 16.87 15.25 11.73
N ASP A 9 15.62 15.63 11.49
CA ASP A 9 15.09 16.84 12.11
C ASP A 9 14.55 16.65 13.55
N LYS A 10 14.16 15.42 13.98
CA LYS A 10 13.66 15.14 15.36
C LYS A 10 13.80 13.66 15.79
N PRO A 11 14.77 13.30 16.66
CA PRO A 11 14.92 11.93 17.16
C PRO A 11 13.80 11.47 18.11
N ASP A 12 12.98 12.39 18.62
CA ASP A 12 12.01 12.18 19.71
C ASP A 12 10.57 11.86 19.24
N LEU A 13 10.35 11.64 17.93
CA LEU A 13 9.01 11.40 17.35
C LEU A 13 8.81 9.98 16.80
N ILE A 14 9.62 9.01 17.24
CA ILE A 14 9.61 7.64 16.74
C ILE A 14 8.22 6.98 16.92
N ASP A 15 7.45 7.37 17.94
CA ASP A 15 6.11 6.87 18.25
C ASP A 15 5.00 7.35 17.28
N ARG A 16 5.28 8.33 16.42
CA ARG A 16 4.28 8.99 15.54
C ARG A 16 4.33 8.54 14.09
N ILE A 17 4.60 7.26 13.84
CA ILE A 17 4.46 6.70 12.48
C ILE A 17 2.99 6.79 12.05
N ARG A 18 2.73 7.56 10.98
CA ARG A 18 1.41 7.73 10.36
C ARG A 18 1.32 7.11 8.97
N TYR A 19 2.46 6.95 8.30
CA TYR A 19 2.52 6.52 6.91
C TYR A 19 3.69 5.55 6.71
N VAL A 20 3.45 4.49 5.96
CA VAL A 20 4.48 3.58 5.47
C VAL A 20 4.44 3.58 3.95
N PHE A 21 5.53 4.00 3.31
CA PHE A 21 5.64 4.09 1.86
C PHE A 21 6.30 2.84 1.30
N GLN A 22 5.68 2.25 0.27
CA GLN A 22 6.24 1.13 -0.48
C GLN A 22 6.39 1.56 -1.93
N ALA A 23 7.61 1.94 -2.30
CA ALA A 23 7.90 2.45 -3.63
C ALA A 23 8.28 1.32 -4.60
N GLN A 24 7.74 1.39 -5.82
CA GLN A 24 8.10 0.51 -6.94
C GLN A 24 8.04 -0.98 -6.56
N ILE A 25 6.88 -1.45 -6.13
CA ILE A 25 6.63 -2.84 -5.79
C ILE A 25 6.91 -3.70 -7.04
N ARG A 26 7.94 -4.55 -6.96
CA ARG A 26 8.32 -5.50 -8.03
C ARG A 26 8.04 -6.96 -7.67
N ASN A 27 7.69 -7.23 -6.42
CA ASN A 27 7.40 -8.59 -5.98
C ASN A 27 6.16 -9.12 -6.71
N HIS A 28 6.36 -10.18 -7.48
CA HIS A 28 5.31 -10.77 -8.30
C HIS A 28 4.08 -11.16 -7.49
N SER A 29 4.25 -11.81 -6.35
CA SER A 29 3.14 -12.26 -5.49
C SER A 29 2.34 -11.07 -4.94
N THR A 30 2.99 -9.99 -4.54
CA THR A 30 2.29 -8.76 -4.13
C THR A 30 1.53 -8.13 -5.29
N LEU A 31 2.16 -8.00 -6.45
CA LEU A 31 1.49 -7.43 -7.63
C LEU A 31 0.28 -8.27 -8.06
N TRP A 32 0.39 -9.60 -7.99
CA TRP A 32 -0.69 -10.51 -8.33
C TRP A 32 -1.88 -10.32 -7.38
N VAL A 33 -1.62 -10.26 -6.08
CA VAL A 33 -2.66 -9.99 -5.06
C VAL A 33 -3.30 -8.62 -5.29
N ILE A 34 -2.51 -7.59 -5.58
CA ILE A 34 -3.04 -6.25 -5.91
C ILE A 34 -3.96 -6.33 -7.12
N PHE A 35 -3.52 -6.95 -8.21
CA PHE A 35 -4.31 -7.01 -9.45
C PHE A 35 -5.60 -7.81 -9.27
N GLU A 36 -5.52 -8.96 -8.61
CA GLU A 36 -6.70 -9.78 -8.35
C GLU A 36 -7.71 -9.04 -7.46
N ALA A 37 -7.24 -8.46 -6.36
CA ALA A 37 -8.09 -7.72 -5.42
C ALA A 37 -8.76 -6.52 -6.09
N LEU A 38 -7.99 -5.72 -6.83
CA LEU A 38 -8.51 -4.54 -7.52
C LEU A 38 -9.48 -4.91 -8.66
N TYR A 39 -9.18 -5.96 -9.42
CA TYR A 39 -10.06 -6.42 -10.49
C TYR A 39 -11.41 -6.91 -9.94
N LYS A 40 -11.40 -7.70 -8.87
CA LYS A 40 -12.63 -8.15 -8.20
C LYS A 40 -13.41 -6.98 -7.59
N HIS A 41 -12.72 -6.10 -6.87
CA HIS A 41 -13.33 -4.94 -6.21
C HIS A 41 -14.02 -3.99 -7.20
N ALA A 42 -13.44 -3.78 -8.39
CA ALA A 42 -14.05 -2.98 -9.43
C ALA A 42 -15.14 -3.71 -10.25
N GLY A 43 -15.33 -5.02 -10.03
CA GLY A 43 -16.19 -5.85 -10.87
C GLY A 43 -15.66 -6.03 -12.30
N GLY A 44 -14.36 -5.84 -12.53
CA GLY A 44 -13.75 -5.88 -13.86
C GLY A 44 -12.50 -5.00 -13.99
N GLN A 45 -12.32 -4.43 -15.18
CA GLN A 45 -11.15 -3.61 -15.50
C GLN A 45 -11.08 -2.35 -14.62
N VAL A 46 -9.89 -2.04 -14.10
CA VAL A 46 -9.65 -0.85 -13.27
C VAL A 46 -8.34 -0.18 -13.63
N VAL A 47 -8.32 1.16 -13.57
CA VAL A 47 -7.13 1.96 -13.86
C VAL A 47 -6.47 2.38 -12.55
N ILE A 48 -5.22 1.98 -12.36
CA ILE A 48 -4.37 2.52 -11.30
C ILE A 48 -3.80 3.85 -11.83
N GLY A 49 -4.29 4.94 -11.26
CA GLY A 49 -3.90 6.29 -11.66
C GLY A 49 -2.63 6.80 -10.99
N LYS A 50 -2.34 8.08 -11.26
CA LYS A 50 -1.33 8.86 -10.53
C LYS A 50 -1.84 9.18 -9.13
N TRP A 51 -1.05 9.90 -8.33
CA TRP A 51 -1.43 10.28 -6.97
C TRP A 51 -2.84 10.91 -6.84
N ASN A 52 -3.24 11.79 -7.77
CA ASN A 52 -4.56 12.42 -7.70
C ASN A 52 -5.72 11.46 -8.04
N ASP A 53 -5.43 10.41 -8.80
CA ASP A 53 -6.39 9.39 -9.28
C ASP A 53 -6.06 8.00 -8.70
N ARG A 54 -5.46 7.99 -7.51
CA ARG A 54 -5.03 6.77 -6.84
C ARG A 54 -6.23 5.97 -6.36
N ILE A 55 -6.08 4.66 -6.32
CA ILE A 55 -7.10 3.79 -5.72
C ILE A 55 -6.89 3.82 -4.21
N THR A 56 -7.96 4.08 -3.48
CA THR A 56 -7.98 4.08 -2.01
C THR A 56 -8.76 2.88 -1.55
N LEU A 57 -8.14 2.04 -0.73
CA LEU A 57 -8.78 0.93 0.00
C LEU A 57 -8.86 1.34 1.46
N ASP A 58 -10.04 1.58 1.99
CA ASP A 58 -10.29 2.16 3.31
C ASP A 58 -11.23 1.26 4.11
N VAL A 59 -10.70 0.58 5.13
CA VAL A 59 -11.45 -0.44 5.89
C VAL A 59 -12.64 0.14 6.66
N GLU A 60 -12.64 1.44 6.92
CA GLU A 60 -13.71 2.13 7.65
C GLU A 60 -14.83 2.61 6.71
N LYS A 61 -14.53 2.82 5.41
CA LYS A 61 -15.47 3.38 4.43
C LYS A 61 -15.99 2.37 3.43
N ASP A 62 -15.19 1.38 3.08
CA ASP A 62 -15.55 0.38 2.08
C ASP A 62 -16.54 -0.62 2.70
N ALA A 63 -17.69 -0.79 2.07
CA ALA A 63 -18.73 -1.73 2.52
C ALA A 63 -18.23 -3.18 2.52
N ASP A 64 -17.32 -3.50 1.59
CA ASP A 64 -16.58 -4.75 1.51
C ASP A 64 -15.08 -4.43 1.45
N ALA A 65 -14.40 -4.69 2.57
CA ALA A 65 -12.97 -4.47 2.73
C ALA A 65 -12.11 -5.67 2.27
N GLU A 66 -12.65 -6.62 1.49
CA GLU A 66 -11.90 -7.78 0.99
C GLU A 66 -10.60 -7.35 0.29
N ALA A 67 -10.65 -6.33 -0.57
CA ALA A 67 -9.46 -5.86 -1.28
C ALA A 67 -8.38 -5.29 -0.34
N PHE A 68 -8.80 -4.58 0.70
CA PHE A 68 -7.91 -4.08 1.74
C PHE A 68 -7.23 -5.23 2.48
N TYR A 69 -8.00 -6.23 2.92
CA TYR A 69 -7.45 -7.40 3.63
C TYR A 69 -6.58 -8.27 2.74
N ALA A 70 -6.92 -8.43 1.46
CA ALA A 70 -6.08 -9.09 0.48
C ALA A 70 -4.73 -8.39 0.36
N PHE A 71 -4.70 -7.06 0.24
CA PHE A 71 -3.46 -6.29 0.23
C PHE A 71 -2.63 -6.52 1.51
N LEU A 72 -3.26 -6.46 2.69
CA LEU A 72 -2.57 -6.74 3.96
C LEU A 72 -1.98 -8.16 4.03
N GLY A 73 -2.66 -9.15 3.43
CA GLY A 73 -2.16 -10.53 3.31
C GLY A 73 -1.00 -10.70 2.32
N SER A 74 -0.75 -9.72 1.44
CA SER A 74 0.38 -9.76 0.51
C SER A 74 1.74 -9.74 1.24
N PRO A 75 2.84 -10.17 0.60
CA PRO A 75 4.18 -10.03 1.20
C PRO A 75 4.52 -8.62 1.69
N HIS A 76 4.11 -7.58 0.95
CA HIS A 76 4.36 -6.18 1.33
C HIS A 76 3.43 -5.71 2.45
N GLY A 77 2.16 -6.10 2.46
CA GLY A 77 1.24 -5.83 3.56
C GLY A 77 1.74 -6.45 4.87
N ARG A 78 2.09 -7.74 4.83
CA ARG A 78 2.65 -8.48 5.97
C ARG A 78 3.98 -7.91 6.46
N MET A 79 4.84 -7.43 5.57
CA MET A 79 6.09 -6.75 5.96
C MET A 79 5.81 -5.51 6.82
N THR A 80 4.85 -4.68 6.42
CA THR A 80 4.47 -3.50 7.22
C THR A 80 3.89 -3.91 8.57
N ALA A 81 2.98 -4.89 8.59
CA ALA A 81 2.43 -5.41 9.85
C ALA A 81 3.52 -5.97 10.77
N TYR A 82 4.46 -6.74 10.21
CA TYR A 82 5.61 -7.28 10.95
C TYR A 82 6.47 -6.16 11.55
N LEU A 83 6.76 -5.10 10.78
CA LEU A 83 7.51 -3.96 11.28
C LEU A 83 6.81 -3.29 12.47
N LEU A 84 5.51 -3.03 12.36
CA LEU A 84 4.72 -2.40 13.45
C LEU A 84 4.68 -3.29 14.69
N LEU A 85 4.48 -4.60 14.52
CA LEU A 85 4.42 -5.57 15.62
C LEU A 85 5.75 -5.68 16.38
N ASN A 86 6.88 -5.76 15.67
CA ASN A 86 8.19 -5.91 16.31
C ASN A 86 8.63 -4.64 17.07
N HIS A 87 8.06 -3.49 16.76
CA HIS A 87 8.40 -2.22 17.40
C HIS A 87 7.28 -1.70 18.31
N LYS A 88 6.31 -2.55 18.69
CA LYS A 88 5.15 -2.15 19.50
C LYS A 88 5.51 -1.48 20.82
N GLU A 89 6.65 -1.83 21.43
CA GLU A 89 7.11 -1.21 22.69
C GLU A 89 7.47 0.28 22.51
N LYS A 90 7.95 0.65 21.32
CA LYS A 90 8.33 2.03 20.98
C LYS A 90 7.21 2.79 20.27
N LEU A 91 6.45 2.09 19.44
CA LEU A 91 5.39 2.68 18.60
C LEU A 91 4.02 2.70 19.27
N GLY A 92 3.82 1.91 20.33
CA GLY A 92 2.49 1.55 20.82
C GLY A 92 1.77 0.59 19.88
N VAL A 93 0.50 0.31 20.18
CA VAL A 93 -0.36 -0.50 19.31
C VAL A 93 -0.80 0.36 18.13
N LYS A 94 -0.51 -0.12 16.92
CA LYS A 94 -0.80 0.56 15.67
C LYS A 94 -1.74 -0.28 14.80
N THR A 95 -2.65 0.40 14.12
CA THR A 95 -3.59 -0.19 13.17
C THR A 95 -3.35 0.40 11.79
N ILE A 96 -3.29 -0.47 10.77
CA ILE A 96 -3.37 -0.03 9.38
C ILE A 96 -4.85 0.02 9.02
N ASN A 97 -5.35 1.16 8.56
CA ASN A 97 -6.78 1.31 8.23
C ASN A 97 -7.04 1.71 6.78
N LYS A 98 -6.01 2.18 6.06
CA LYS A 98 -6.16 2.59 4.67
C LYS A 98 -4.90 2.32 3.87
N VAL A 99 -5.07 1.98 2.60
CA VAL A 99 -4.00 1.81 1.62
C VAL A 99 -4.33 2.59 0.37
N ASP A 100 -3.44 3.50 -0.01
CA ASP A 100 -3.52 4.20 -1.29
C ASP A 100 -2.55 3.55 -2.28
N ILE A 101 -3.03 3.16 -3.46
CA ILE A 101 -2.28 2.47 -4.52
C ILE A 101 -2.21 3.38 -5.75
N PHE A 102 -1.00 3.67 -6.23
CA PHE A 102 -0.77 4.65 -7.28
C PHE A 102 0.47 4.33 -8.11
N ILE A 103 0.60 5.03 -9.24
CA ILE A 103 1.74 4.96 -10.15
C ILE A 103 2.38 6.35 -10.32
N PRO A 104 3.72 6.50 -10.33
CA PRO A 104 4.35 7.80 -10.51
C PRO A 104 4.26 8.35 -11.94
N ASN A 105 4.15 7.46 -12.94
CA ASN A 105 4.31 7.81 -14.35
C ASN A 105 3.02 7.63 -15.15
N ILE A 106 2.90 6.54 -15.92
CA ILE A 106 1.80 6.31 -16.85
C ILE A 106 0.76 5.45 -16.14
N PRO A 107 -0.52 5.87 -16.07
CA PRO A 107 -1.59 5.04 -15.51
C PRO A 107 -1.59 3.65 -16.12
N TRP A 108 -1.90 2.65 -15.30
CA TRP A 108 -1.92 1.26 -15.74
C TRP A 108 -3.32 0.69 -15.61
N THR A 109 -3.76 0.04 -16.67
CA THR A 109 -5.05 -0.65 -16.69
C THR A 109 -4.85 -2.10 -16.26
N VAL A 110 -5.44 -2.47 -15.12
CA VAL A 110 -5.54 -3.84 -14.66
C VAL A 110 -6.72 -4.49 -15.37
N THR A 111 -6.44 -5.40 -16.30
CA THR A 111 -7.45 -6.16 -17.05
C THR A 111 -7.67 -7.58 -16.51
N GLY A 112 -6.94 -7.95 -15.45
CA GLY A 112 -6.99 -9.26 -14.80
C GLY A 112 -5.80 -9.47 -13.85
N PRO A 113 -5.71 -10.63 -13.19
CA PRO A 113 -4.70 -10.87 -12.14
C PRO A 113 -3.28 -11.14 -12.68
N SER A 114 -3.11 -11.31 -13.99
CA SER A 114 -1.83 -11.72 -14.58
C SER A 114 -0.76 -10.63 -14.47
N VAL A 115 0.41 -10.98 -13.91
CA VAL A 115 1.55 -10.08 -13.77
C VAL A 115 2.63 -10.44 -14.78
N THR A 116 2.62 -9.78 -15.94
CA THR A 116 3.69 -9.88 -16.94
C THR A 116 4.83 -8.89 -16.62
N ASP A 117 5.97 -9.01 -17.31
CA ASP A 117 7.05 -8.02 -17.16
C ASP A 117 6.62 -6.60 -17.56
N LEU A 118 5.71 -6.48 -18.52
CA LEU A 118 5.08 -5.20 -18.87
C LEU A 118 4.30 -4.62 -17.70
N ALA A 119 3.61 -5.46 -16.92
CA ALA A 119 2.84 -5.03 -15.76
C ALA A 119 3.71 -4.63 -14.55
N ARG A 120 5.02 -4.92 -14.59
CA ARG A 120 6.00 -4.47 -13.58
C ARG A 120 6.61 -3.11 -13.91
N ASN A 121 6.54 -2.68 -15.17
CA ASN A 121 7.10 -1.41 -15.64
C ASN A 121 6.41 -0.14 -15.07
N PRO A 122 5.10 -0.12 -14.76
CA PRO A 122 4.43 1.08 -14.25
C PRO A 122 4.91 1.55 -12.88
N LYS A 123 5.75 0.78 -12.16
CA LYS A 123 6.29 1.17 -10.84
C LYS A 123 5.19 1.44 -9.80
N ILE A 124 4.22 0.53 -9.73
CA ILE A 124 3.14 0.56 -8.74
C ILE A 124 3.73 0.75 -7.35
N SER A 125 3.17 1.69 -6.61
CA SER A 125 3.58 2.08 -5.27
C SER A 125 2.37 2.18 -4.37
N SER A 126 2.57 2.08 -3.07
CA SER A 126 1.51 2.24 -2.09
C SER A 126 1.91 3.08 -0.89
N VAL A 127 0.91 3.66 -0.24
CA VAL A 127 1.02 4.30 1.07
C VAL A 127 0.04 3.61 2.01
N LEU A 128 0.54 3.01 3.08
CA LEU A 128 -0.28 2.49 4.16
C LEU A 128 -0.42 3.57 5.23
N TYR A 129 -1.66 3.81 5.65
CA TYR A 129 -2.01 4.77 6.69
C TYR A 129 -2.12 4.04 8.02
N VAL A 130 -1.47 4.60 9.03
CA VAL A 130 -1.32 3.99 10.34
C VAL A 130 -1.88 4.93 11.40
N THR A 131 -2.74 4.40 12.27
CA THR A 131 -3.31 5.10 13.42
C THR A 131 -2.93 4.39 14.71
N SER A 132 -2.89 5.13 15.81
CA SER A 132 -2.83 4.52 17.14
C SER A 132 -4.21 3.98 17.52
N VAL A 133 -4.23 2.87 18.25
CA VAL A 133 -5.44 2.37 18.94
C VAL A 133 -5.70 3.20 20.19
#